data_AF-A0A0C2FG04-F1
#
_entry.id   AF-A0A0C2FG04-F1
#
_cell.length_a   1.000
_cell.length_b   1.000
_cell.length_c   1.000
_cell.angle_alpha   90.00
_cell.angle_beta   90.00
_cell.angle_gamma   90.00
#
_symmetry.space_group_name_H-M   'P 1'
#
loop_
_entity.id
_entity.type
_entity.pdbx_description
1 polymer ?
#
loop_
_entity_poly.entity_id
_entity_poly.type
_entity_poly.pdbx_seq_one_letter_code
_entity_poly.pdbx_strand_id
1 'polypeptide(L)' 'MWLLACVLALLICVNAGDSTENEELPQFDVESGVYILHDKDFDDFVKTHPTFLAKFYAPWSVFHIFGPH' A
#
# COMPACT_ATOMS: atom_id res chain seq x y z
N MET A 1 43.96 -1.01 7.46
CA MET A 1 43.14 -1.44 8.62
C MET A 1 41.70 -0.95 8.53
N TRP A 2 41.41 0.28 8.07
CA TRP A 2 40.03 0.73 7.81
C TRP A 2 39.35 0.11 6.57
N LEU A 3 40.09 -0.16 5.49
CA LEU A 3 39.56 -0.85 4.32
C LEU A 3 39.02 -2.25 4.64
N LEU A 4 39.71 -2.97 5.53
CA LEU A 4 39.27 -4.30 5.97
C LEU A 4 37.99 -4.20 6.82
N ALA A 5 37.84 -3.13 7.61
CA ALA A 5 36.62 -2.85 8.35
C ALA A 5 35.44 -2.49 7.42
N CYS A 6 35.68 -1.74 6.35
CA CYS A 6 34.65 -1.46 5.34
C CYS A 6 34.22 -2.72 4.59
N VAL A 7 35.17 -3.59 4.22
CA VAL A 7 34.86 -4.86 3.54
C VAL A 7 34.12 -5.81 4.48
N LEU A 8 34.52 -5.86 5.75
CA LEU A 8 33.81 -6.65 6.76
C LEU A 8 32.40 -6.09 7.02
N ALA A 9 32.23 -4.77 7.07
CA ALA A 9 30.92 -4.13 7.19
C ALA A 9 30.03 -4.44 5.97
N LEU A 10 30.56 -4.36 4.75
CA LEU A 10 29.83 -4.72 3.54
C LEU A 10 29.45 -6.21 3.50
N LEU A 11 30.33 -7.10 3.95
CA LEU A 11 30.05 -8.54 4.08
C LEU A 11 28.99 -8.83 5.16
N ILE A 12 29.00 -8.07 6.26
CA ILE A 12 27.95 -8.16 7.29
C ILE A 12 26.63 -7.64 6.74
N CYS A 13 26.61 -6.53 5.99
CA CYS A 13 25.41 -5.99 5.34
C CYS A 13 24.85 -6.94 4.26
N VAL A 14 25.72 -7.68 3.55
CA VAL A 14 25.31 -8.68 2.54
C VAL A 14 24.76 -9.96 3.16
N ASN A 15 25.32 -10.41 4.30
CA ASN A 15 24.82 -11.59 5.02
C ASN A 15 23.65 -11.25 5.95
N ALA A 16 23.46 -9.98 6.30
CA ALA A 16 22.26 -9.45 6.94
C ALA A 16 21.17 -9.17 5.89
N GLY A 17 20.96 -10.12 4.98
CA GLY A 17 19.65 -10.27 4.38
C GLY A 17 18.80 -11.00 5.40
N ASP A 18 18.14 -10.27 6.28
CA ASP A 18 16.76 -10.53 6.70
C ASP A 18 16.30 -9.44 7.69
N SER A 19 15.96 -8.28 7.15
CA SER A 19 14.60 -7.85 7.44
C SER A 19 13.84 -8.31 6.21
N THR A 20 13.48 -9.60 6.18
CA THR A 20 12.21 -9.99 5.60
C THR A 20 11.20 -9.26 6.47
N GLU A 21 11.02 -7.98 6.18
CA GLU A 21 9.72 -7.39 6.28
C GLU A 21 8.91 -8.32 5.39
N ASN A 22 8.27 -9.28 6.04
CA ASN A 22 7.10 -9.91 5.48
C ASN A 22 6.12 -8.73 5.39
N GLU A 23 6.32 -7.92 4.35
CA GLU A 23 5.33 -7.06 3.77
C GLU A 23 4.29 -8.05 3.26
N GLU A 24 3.54 -8.65 4.18
CA GLU A 24 2.24 -9.23 3.92
C GLU A 24 1.43 -8.02 3.48
N LEU A 25 1.63 -7.65 2.21
CA LEU A 25 0.92 -6.56 1.58
C LEU A 25 -0.54 -6.91 1.83
N PRO A 26 -1.28 -6.02 2.54
CA PRO A 26 -2.64 -6.34 2.91
C PRO A 26 -3.36 -6.75 1.62
N GLN A 27 -4.00 -7.90 1.65
CA GLN A 27 -4.57 -8.48 0.43
C GLN A 27 -5.80 -7.66 0.04
N PHE A 28 -5.59 -6.67 -0.81
CA PHE A 28 -6.65 -5.81 -1.33
C PHE A 28 -7.26 -6.44 -2.58
N ASP A 29 -8.58 -6.34 -2.72
CA ASP A 29 -9.26 -6.72 -3.97
C ASP A 29 -8.91 -5.70 -5.07
N VAL A 30 -8.27 -6.20 -6.13
CA VAL A 30 -7.90 -5.39 -7.29
C VAL A 30 -8.84 -5.71 -8.44
N GLU A 31 -9.69 -4.77 -8.81
CA GLU A 31 -10.54 -4.87 -9.99
C GLU A 31 -10.02 -3.91 -11.07
N SER A 32 -9.64 -4.46 -12.23
CA SER A 32 -9.18 -3.67 -13.39
C SER A 32 -8.04 -2.66 -13.09
N GLY A 33 -7.21 -2.93 -12.08
CA GLY A 33 -6.11 -2.05 -11.66
C GLY A 33 -6.52 -0.96 -10.66
N VAL A 34 -7.73 -1.03 -10.11
CA VAL A 34 -8.21 -0.18 -9.02
C VAL A 34 -8.33 -1.02 -7.76
N TYR A 35 -7.78 -0.51 -6.65
CA TYR A 35 -7.93 -1.12 -5.34
C TYR A 35 -9.32 -0.79 -4.76
N ILE A 36 -10.06 -1.83 -4.38
CA ILE A 36 -11.34 -1.67 -3.69
C ILE A 36 -11.09 -1.79 -2.21
N LEU A 37 -11.20 -0.64 -1.56
CA LEU A 37 -10.99 -0.51 -0.13
C LEU A 37 -12.34 -0.47 0.57
N HIS A 38 -12.53 -1.39 1.51
CA HIS A 38 -13.62 -1.33 2.47
C HIS A 38 -13.16 -0.55 3.71
N ASP A 39 -14.11 -0.14 4.55
CA ASP A 39 -13.85 0.64 5.78
C ASP A 39 -12.79 -0.02 6.69
N LYS A 40 -12.81 -1.36 6.77
CA LYS A 40 -11.87 -2.15 7.57
C LYS A 40 -10.42 -2.16 7.03
N ASP A 41 -10.23 -1.96 5.72
CA ASP A 41 -8.92 -2.07 5.06
C ASP A 41 -8.35 -0.70 4.67
N PHE A 42 -9.17 0.36 4.72
CA PHE A 42 -8.79 1.71 4.34
C PHE A 42 -7.68 2.28 5.23
N ASP A 43 -7.79 2.09 6.56
CA ASP A 43 -6.83 2.64 7.52
C ASP A 43 -5.41 2.08 7.31
N ASP A 44 -5.30 0.80 6.98
CA ASP A 44 -4.03 0.15 6.70
C ASP A 44 -3.46 0.56 5.32
N PHE A 45 -4.32 0.71 4.31
CA PHE A 45 -3.90 1.22 2.99
C PHE A 45 -3.32 2.64 3.08
N VAL A 46 -3.91 3.52 3.89
CA VAL A 46 -3.44 4.91 4.08
C VAL A 46 -2.07 4.96 4.76
N LYS A 47 -1.81 4.07 5.72
CA LYS A 47 -0.51 4.00 6.41
C LYS A 47 0.61 3.54 5.47
N THR A 48 0.31 2.58 4.60
CA THR A 48 1.29 2.01 3.66
C THR A 48 1.52 2.92 2.45
N HIS A 49 0.51 3.65 2.00
CA HIS A 49 0.59 4.51 0.81
C HIS A 49 0.37 5.99 1.17
N PRO A 50 1.43 6.81 1.35
CA PRO A 50 1.31 8.21 1.75
C PRO A 50 0.66 9.10 0.67
N THR A 51 0.53 8.62 -0.57
CA THR A 51 -0.14 9.33 -1.66
C THR A 51 -0.99 8.36 -2.45
N PHE A 52 -2.31 8.58 -2.44
CA PHE A 52 -3.28 7.75 -3.16
C PHE A 52 -4.46 8.59 -3.67
N LEU A 53 -5.20 8.03 -4.63
CA LEU A 53 -6.41 8.63 -5.19
C LEU A 53 -7.63 7.80 -4.78
N ALA A 54 -8.48 8.33 -3.90
CA ALA A 54 -9.74 7.69 -3.54
C ALA A 54 -10.88 8.17 -4.45
N LYS A 55 -11.61 7.23 -5.06
CA LYS A 55 -12.86 7.49 -5.77
C LYS A 55 -14.03 6.97 -4.93
N PHE A 56 -14.79 7.87 -4.32
CA PHE A 56 -16.03 7.54 -3.62
C PHE A 56 -17.19 7.51 -4.63
N TYR A 57 -17.90 6.39 -4.72
CA TYR A 57 -19.11 6.24 -5.52
C TYR A 57 -20.28 5.80 -4.63
N ALA A 58 -21.50 6.24 -4.95
CA ALA A 58 -22.70 5.83 -4.25
C ALA A 58 -23.69 5.16 -5.23
N PRO A 59 -24.35 4.07 -4.83
CA PRO A 59 -25.24 3.29 -5.72
C PRO A 59 -26.50 4.06 -6.16
N TRP A 60 -26.80 5.19 -5.52
CA TRP A 60 -28.01 5.99 -5.73
C TRP A 60 -27.77 7.35 -6.42
N SER A 61 -26.54 7.65 -6.86
CA SER A 61 -26.19 8.93 -7.49
C SER A 61 -26.92 9.23 -8.81
N VAL A 62 -27.61 8.25 -9.41
CA VAL A 62 -28.49 8.47 -10.58
C VAL A 62 -29.86 9.05 -10.17
N PHE A 63 -30.37 8.76 -8.97
CA PHE A 63 -31.74 9.14 -8.62
C PHE A 63 -31.86 10.62 -8.21
N HIS A 64 -30.82 11.21 -7.64
CA HIS A 64 -30.87 12.60 -7.15
C HIS A 64 -30.63 13.66 -8.24
N ILE A 65 -30.16 13.27 -9.44
CA ILE A 65 -29.98 14.21 -10.57
C ILE A 65 -31.17 14.21 -11.55
N PHE A 66 -32.11 13.27 -11.42
CA PHE A 66 -33.32 13.15 -12.23
C PHE A 66 -34.60 13.16 -11.38
N GLY A 67 -34.65 14.01 -10.35
CA GLY A 67 -35.90 14.27 -9.63
C GLY A 67 -36.94 14.91 -10.57
N PRO A 68 -38.22 14.51 -10.49
CA PRO A 68 -39.25 14.96 -11.44
C PRO A 68 -39.50 16.46 -11.30
N HIS A 69 -39.41 17.17 -12.43
CA HIS A 69 -39.89 18.54 -12.60
C HIS A 69 -41.42 18.54 -12.78
#